data_AF-A0A3D5RSH3-F1
#
_entry.id   AF-A0A3D5RSH3-F1
#
_cell.length_a   1.000
_cell.length_b   1.000
_cell.length_c   1.000
_cell.angle_alpha   90.00
_cell.angle_beta   90.00
_cell.angle_gamma   90.00
#
_symmetry.space_group_name_H-M   'P 1'
#
loop_
_entity.id
_entity.type
_entity.pdbx_description
1 polymer ?
#
loop_
_entity_poly.entity_id
_entity_poly.type
_entity_poly.pdbx_seq_one_letter_code
_entity_poly.pdbx_strand_id
1 'polypeptide(L)'
;EVLPNGQSRVAFRLWDVIGGQQIVGQAYATQPENWRRVAHIIADLVYQSITGESGYFDTRIVYIAESGPANKRIKRLAIMDQDGANHRYLTDGANLVLTPRYSPTSQEITYMSYFRDVPRVYLFNIDTGRQEVLGDFPGMTYAPRFSADGNKVILSLATNGNSDIYEMDLRTRRTSRLTDHPSIDTSPSYSPDGDRVTFASDRGGSQQVYVMNADGSNQTRISFGTEGRRGRYGTPVWSPRGDLIA
;
A
#
# COMPACT_ATOMS: atom_id res chain seq x y z
N GLU A 1 -6.86 23.79 -25.02
CA GLU A 1 -6.52 25.17 -25.44
C GLU A 1 -5.76 25.88 -24.33
N VAL A 2 -4.86 26.80 -24.64
CA VAL A 2 -4.19 27.62 -23.62
C VAL A 2 -5.04 28.86 -23.36
N LEU A 3 -5.36 29.11 -22.09
CA LEU A 3 -6.15 30.25 -21.63
C LEU A 3 -5.25 31.50 -21.50
N PRO A 4 -5.82 32.71 -21.55
CA PRO A 4 -5.05 33.95 -21.45
C PRO A 4 -4.20 34.10 -20.16
N ASN A 5 -4.57 33.39 -19.09
CA ASN A 5 -3.84 33.35 -17.83
C ASN A 5 -2.67 32.33 -17.80
N GLY A 6 -2.34 31.72 -18.94
CA GLY A 6 -1.26 30.73 -19.08
C GLY A 6 -1.65 29.29 -18.68
N GLN A 7 -2.87 29.06 -18.20
CA GLN A 7 -3.36 27.71 -17.90
C GLN A 7 -3.79 26.98 -19.19
N SER A 8 -3.71 25.65 -19.19
CA SER A 8 -4.30 24.80 -20.21
C SER A 8 -5.71 24.37 -19.81
N ARG A 9 -6.68 24.55 -20.71
CA ARG A 9 -8.00 23.96 -20.65
C ARG A 9 -8.07 22.67 -21.46
N VAL A 10 -8.44 21.58 -20.80
CA VAL A 10 -8.69 20.25 -21.39
C VAL A 10 -10.16 19.93 -21.19
N ALA A 11 -10.87 19.56 -22.25
CA ALA A 11 -12.29 19.23 -22.20
C ALA A 11 -12.54 17.91 -22.93
N PHE A 12 -13.49 17.13 -22.42
CA PHE A 12 -13.91 15.87 -23.04
C PHE A 12 -15.42 15.71 -22.98
N ARG A 13 -15.93 14.83 -23.85
CA ARG A 13 -17.31 14.35 -23.85
C ARG A 13 -17.31 12.86 -24.14
N LEU A 14 -18.06 12.10 -23.37
CA LEU A 14 -18.39 10.70 -23.63
C LEU A 14 -19.81 10.67 -24.21
N TRP A 15 -19.95 10.05 -25.37
CA TRP A 15 -21.21 10.02 -26.13
C TRP A 15 -21.68 8.59 -26.31
N ASP A 16 -22.95 8.34 -26.02
CA ASP A 16 -23.64 7.12 -26.41
C ASP A 16 -24.06 7.27 -27.88
N VAL A 17 -23.41 6.52 -28.76
CA VAL A 17 -23.69 6.56 -30.20
C VAL A 17 -25.04 5.92 -30.53
N ILE A 18 -25.49 4.92 -29.75
CA ILE A 18 -26.76 4.23 -29.99
C ILE A 18 -27.92 5.08 -29.47
N GLY A 19 -27.80 5.57 -28.23
CA GLY A 19 -28.80 6.45 -27.62
C GLY A 19 -28.79 7.88 -28.17
N GLY A 20 -27.75 8.27 -28.91
CA GLY A 20 -27.62 9.61 -29.48
C GLY A 20 -27.53 10.72 -28.43
N GLN A 21 -26.99 10.42 -27.24
CA GLN A 21 -26.97 11.34 -26.11
C GLN A 21 -25.60 11.38 -25.42
N GLN A 22 -25.28 12.50 -24.78
CA GLN A 22 -24.08 12.63 -23.96
C GLN A 22 -24.25 11.87 -22.64
N ILE A 23 -23.27 11.03 -22.30
CA ILE A 23 -23.21 10.34 -21.00
C ILE A 23 -22.57 11.25 -19.96
N VAL A 24 -21.36 11.75 -20.25
CA VAL A 24 -20.60 12.65 -19.37
C VAL A 24 -19.81 13.65 -20.20
N GLY A 25 -19.57 14.85 -19.66
CA GLY A 25 -18.67 15.82 -20.26
C GLY A 25 -18.21 16.82 -19.23
N GLN A 26 -16.90 17.05 -19.16
CA GLN A 26 -16.30 18.00 -18.22
C GLN A 26 -15.14 18.75 -18.90
N ALA A 27 -14.77 19.87 -18.29
CA ALA A 27 -13.59 20.63 -18.66
C ALA A 27 -12.79 20.99 -17.41
N TYR A 28 -11.47 20.90 -17.53
CA TYR A 28 -10.52 21.23 -16.47
C TYR A 28 -9.61 22.36 -16.94
N ALA A 29 -9.32 23.29 -16.04
CA ALA A 29 -8.24 24.25 -16.21
C ALA A 29 -7.08 23.84 -15.29
N THR A 30 -5.88 23.74 -15.84
CA THR A 30 -4.69 23.29 -15.10
C THR A 30 -3.43 23.98 -15.63
N GLN A 31 -2.30 23.86 -14.93
CA GLN A 31 -1.01 24.24 -15.50
C GLN A 31 -0.64 23.29 -16.66
N PRO A 32 -0.01 23.77 -17.74
CA PRO A 32 0.33 22.96 -18.91
C PRO A 32 1.04 21.64 -18.58
N GLU A 33 1.95 21.65 -17.62
CA GLU A 33 2.72 20.49 -17.12
C GLU A 33 1.85 19.36 -16.53
N ASN A 34 0.65 19.68 -16.03
CA ASN A 34 -0.23 18.72 -15.37
C ASN A 34 -1.20 18.02 -16.34
N TRP A 35 -1.01 18.17 -17.66
CA TRP A 35 -1.92 17.61 -18.66
C TRP A 35 -2.07 16.08 -18.54
N ARG A 36 -1.00 15.36 -18.17
CA ARG A 36 -1.02 13.90 -17.99
C ARG A 36 -1.99 13.48 -16.90
N ARG A 37 -1.90 14.13 -15.74
CA ARG A 37 -2.80 13.91 -14.62
C ARG A 37 -4.25 14.15 -15.01
N VAL A 38 -4.52 15.24 -15.73
CA VAL A 38 -5.89 15.51 -16.22
C VAL A 38 -6.36 14.43 -17.19
N ALA A 39 -5.49 13.93 -18.07
CA ALA A 39 -5.84 12.82 -18.96
C ALA A 39 -6.19 11.53 -18.18
N HIS A 40 -5.47 11.23 -17.10
CA HIS A 40 -5.79 10.10 -16.23
C HIS A 40 -7.11 10.28 -15.47
N ILE A 41 -7.40 11.47 -14.93
CA ILE A 41 -8.70 11.77 -14.32
C ILE A 41 -9.85 11.59 -15.32
N ILE A 42 -9.66 12.02 -16.57
CA ILE A 42 -10.64 11.81 -17.64
C ILE A 42 -10.82 10.31 -17.93
N ALA A 43 -9.72 9.54 -17.98
CA ALA A 43 -9.78 8.11 -18.18
C ALA A 43 -10.52 7.40 -17.03
N ASP A 44 -10.32 7.83 -15.78
CA ASP A 44 -11.03 7.32 -14.61
C ASP A 44 -12.53 7.57 -14.72
N LEU A 45 -12.94 8.77 -15.13
CA LEU A 45 -14.36 9.12 -15.32
C LEU A 45 -15.00 8.32 -16.46
N VAL A 46 -14.31 8.16 -17.59
CA VAL A 46 -14.81 7.37 -18.72
C VAL A 46 -14.95 5.90 -18.30
N TYR A 47 -13.93 5.34 -17.64
CA TYR A 47 -13.96 3.97 -17.15
C TYR A 47 -15.13 3.75 -16.19
N GLN A 48 -15.26 4.59 -15.17
CA GLN A 48 -16.34 4.49 -14.20
C GLN A 48 -17.73 4.64 -14.83
N SER A 49 -17.89 5.53 -15.81
CA SER A 49 -19.17 5.72 -16.51
C SER A 49 -19.61 4.48 -17.30
N ILE A 50 -18.66 3.65 -17.75
CA ILE A 50 -18.92 2.46 -18.56
C ILE A 50 -19.01 1.20 -17.70
N THR A 51 -18.14 1.05 -16.71
CA THR A 51 -17.99 -0.18 -15.92
C THR A 51 -18.71 -0.14 -14.58
N GLY A 52 -19.00 1.05 -14.05
CA GLY A 52 -19.46 1.25 -12.67
C GLY A 52 -18.36 1.11 -11.60
N GLU A 53 -17.15 0.74 -11.99
CA GLU A 53 -16.00 0.55 -11.09
C GLU A 53 -15.15 1.83 -11.02
N SER A 54 -14.53 2.11 -9.87
CA SER A 54 -13.62 3.25 -9.73
C SER A 54 -12.41 3.10 -10.65
N GLY A 55 -12.00 4.19 -11.30
CA GLY A 55 -10.77 4.22 -12.08
C GLY A 55 -9.50 4.11 -11.22
N TYR A 56 -8.40 3.73 -11.85
CA TYR A 56 -7.08 3.56 -11.23
C TYR A 56 -5.97 4.25 -12.03
N PHE A 57 -6.31 5.08 -13.02
CA PHE A 57 -5.36 5.68 -13.95
C PHE A 57 -4.58 6.83 -13.30
N ASP A 58 -5.16 7.60 -12.36
CA ASP A 58 -4.44 8.66 -11.59
C ASP A 58 -3.72 8.10 -10.34
N THR A 59 -3.37 6.82 -10.34
CA THR A 59 -2.65 6.19 -9.21
C THR A 59 -1.14 6.21 -9.42
N ARG A 60 -0.41 6.00 -8.32
CA ARG A 60 1.06 5.94 -8.29
C ARG A 60 1.54 4.65 -7.64
N ILE A 61 2.73 4.23 -8.04
CA ILE A 61 3.39 3.03 -7.52
C ILE A 61 4.62 3.48 -6.73
N VAL A 62 4.74 2.97 -5.50
CA VAL A 62 5.96 3.08 -4.70
C VAL A 62 6.66 1.72 -4.66
N TYR A 63 7.96 1.73 -4.89
CA TYR A 63 8.75 0.51 -4.99
C TYR A 63 10.21 0.73 -4.57
N ILE A 64 10.95 -0.38 -4.43
CA ILE A 64 12.39 -0.35 -4.23
C ILE A 64 13.07 -0.54 -5.58
N ALA A 65 13.72 0.51 -6.07
CA ALA A 65 14.55 0.47 -7.26
C ALA A 65 15.95 -0.06 -6.91
N GLU A 66 16.42 -1.09 -7.64
CA GLU A 66 17.73 -1.70 -7.43
C GLU A 66 18.67 -1.42 -8.61
N SER A 67 19.91 -1.05 -8.31
CA SER A 67 20.97 -0.82 -9.30
C SER A 67 22.35 -1.22 -8.76
N GLY A 68 23.40 -1.14 -9.58
CA GLY A 68 24.77 -1.58 -9.22
C GLY A 68 24.96 -3.10 -9.33
N PRO A 69 26.17 -3.65 -9.10
CA PRO A 69 26.44 -5.10 -9.22
C PRO A 69 25.88 -5.91 -8.03
N ALA A 70 25.80 -7.24 -8.16
CA ALA A 70 25.18 -8.12 -7.14
C ALA A 70 25.82 -8.02 -5.74
N ASN A 71 27.13 -7.77 -5.66
CA ASN A 71 27.88 -7.60 -4.41
C ASN A 71 27.88 -6.15 -3.87
N LYS A 72 27.27 -5.21 -4.59
CA LYS A 72 27.18 -3.79 -4.21
C LYS A 72 25.87 -3.19 -4.74
N ARG A 73 24.74 -3.83 -4.41
CA ARG A 73 23.41 -3.36 -4.82
C ARG A 73 23.07 -2.07 -4.07
N ILE A 74 22.64 -1.07 -4.81
CA ILE A 74 22.07 0.17 -4.29
C ILE A 74 20.55 0.02 -4.37
N LYS A 75 19.88 0.11 -3.23
CA LYS A 75 18.42 0.08 -3.13
C LYS A 75 17.91 1.48 -2.81
N ARG A 76 16.93 1.96 -3.57
CA ARG A 76 16.32 3.29 -3.39
C ARG A 76 14.81 3.17 -3.33
N LEU A 77 14.18 3.93 -2.44
CA LEU A 77 12.76 4.17 -2.48
C LEU A 77 12.47 5.06 -3.69
N ALA A 78 11.55 4.62 -4.54
CA ALA A 78 11.15 5.33 -5.75
C ALA A 78 9.63 5.40 -5.85
N ILE A 79 9.14 6.40 -6.57
CA ILE A 79 7.74 6.58 -6.91
C ILE A 79 7.61 6.91 -8.40
N MET A 80 6.55 6.42 -9.02
CA MET A 80 6.17 6.72 -10.40
C MET A 80 4.64 6.68 -10.54
N ASP A 81 4.10 7.23 -11.63
CA ASP A 81 2.71 7.01 -12.01
C ASP A 81 2.50 5.53 -12.39
N GLN A 82 1.25 5.05 -12.34
CA GLN A 82 0.95 3.64 -12.64
C GLN A 82 1.41 3.19 -14.03
N ASP A 83 1.54 4.13 -14.97
CA ASP A 83 2.02 3.89 -16.33
C ASP A 83 3.54 4.08 -16.50
N GLY A 84 4.28 4.28 -15.41
CA GLY A 84 5.74 4.40 -15.37
C GLY A 84 6.28 5.81 -15.62
N ALA A 85 5.43 6.79 -15.92
CA ALA A 85 5.86 8.18 -16.04
C ALA A 85 6.15 8.84 -14.69
N ASN A 86 6.72 10.05 -14.73
CA ASN A 86 7.01 10.86 -13.54
C ASN A 86 7.82 10.14 -12.45
N HIS A 87 8.68 9.19 -12.87
CA HIS A 87 9.57 8.48 -11.99
C HIS A 87 10.53 9.42 -11.25
N ARG A 88 10.64 9.24 -9.92
CA ARG A 88 11.64 9.91 -9.10
C ARG A 88 12.08 9.04 -7.91
N TYR A 89 13.34 9.23 -7.50
CA TYR A 89 13.85 8.65 -6.26
C TYR A 89 13.45 9.53 -5.07
N LEU A 90 12.97 8.89 -4.00
CA LEU A 90 12.64 9.51 -2.72
C LEU A 90 13.79 9.40 -1.70
N THR A 91 14.75 8.50 -1.97
CA THR A 91 15.97 8.33 -1.15
C THR A 91 17.20 8.31 -2.04
N ASP A 92 18.33 8.76 -1.50
CA ASP A 92 19.63 8.84 -2.17
C ASP A 92 20.34 7.49 -2.34
N GLY A 93 19.89 6.42 -1.67
CA GLY A 93 20.50 5.09 -1.72
C GLY A 93 21.74 4.92 -0.86
N ALA A 94 22.00 5.84 0.07
CA ALA A 94 23.10 5.73 1.04
C ALA A 94 22.84 4.62 2.09
N ASN A 95 21.58 4.35 2.40
CA ASN A 95 21.16 3.30 3.32
C ASN A 95 20.31 2.26 2.59
N LEU A 96 20.39 1.01 3.02
CA LEU A 96 19.52 -0.06 2.53
C LEU A 96 18.08 0.24 2.92
N VAL A 97 17.18 0.28 1.93
CA VAL A 97 15.74 0.47 2.14
C VAL A 97 14.93 -0.70 1.61
N LEU A 98 13.86 -1.08 2.32
CA LEU A 98 13.06 -2.27 2.05
C LEU A 98 11.57 -2.04 2.29
N THR A 99 10.75 -2.81 1.56
CA THR A 99 9.32 -3.04 1.84
C THR A 99 8.48 -1.78 2.04
N PRO A 100 8.31 -0.89 1.06
CA PRO A 100 7.47 0.29 1.22
C PRO A 100 5.98 -0.06 1.29
N ARG A 101 5.20 0.72 2.06
CA ARG A 101 3.74 0.67 2.14
C ARG A 101 3.18 2.09 2.08
N TYR A 102 2.23 2.30 1.17
CA TYR A 102 1.57 3.59 0.98
C TYR A 102 0.43 3.76 1.99
N SER A 103 0.24 4.97 2.51
CA SER A 103 -0.92 5.31 3.34
C SER A 103 -2.19 5.43 2.48
N PRO A 104 -3.33 4.82 2.87
CA PRO A 104 -4.56 4.92 2.09
C PRO A 104 -5.19 6.33 2.13
N THR A 105 -4.84 7.16 3.12
CA THR A 105 -5.50 8.46 3.37
C THR A 105 -4.58 9.67 3.24
N SER A 106 -3.25 9.47 3.29
CA SER A 106 -2.26 10.55 3.28
C SER A 106 -1.15 10.31 2.24
N GLN A 107 -0.43 11.37 1.89
CA GLN A 107 0.76 11.30 1.02
C GLN A 107 1.99 10.81 1.80
N GLU A 108 1.87 9.63 2.40
CA GLU A 108 2.87 9.08 3.29
C GLU A 108 3.22 7.62 2.97
N ILE A 109 4.45 7.24 3.30
CA ILE A 109 4.97 5.89 3.07
C ILE A 109 5.63 5.41 4.36
N THR A 110 5.28 4.21 4.83
CA THR A 110 6.12 3.47 5.76
C THR A 110 7.12 2.62 4.99
N TYR A 111 8.37 2.60 5.42
CA TYR A 111 9.40 1.75 4.84
C TYR A 111 10.45 1.38 5.89
N MET A 112 11.15 0.28 5.67
CA MET A 112 12.29 -0.10 6.51
C MET A 112 13.57 0.49 5.93
N SER A 113 14.46 0.95 6.81
CA SER A 113 15.80 1.41 6.44
C SER A 113 16.84 0.93 7.46
N TYR A 114 18.03 0.54 6.98
CA TYR A 114 19.17 0.15 7.80
C TYR A 114 20.14 1.32 7.90
N PHE A 115 19.88 2.22 8.84
CA PHE A 115 20.80 3.31 9.14
C PHE A 115 21.85 2.81 10.12
N ARG A 116 23.12 2.82 9.72
CA ARG A 116 24.25 2.26 10.51
C ARG A 116 23.99 0.81 10.96
N ASP A 117 23.49 -0.01 10.04
CA ASP A 117 23.18 -1.44 10.23
C ASP A 117 22.08 -1.75 11.26
N VAL A 118 21.37 -0.74 11.76
CA VAL A 118 20.22 -0.91 12.65
C VAL A 118 18.92 -0.79 11.84
N PRO A 119 18.08 -1.84 11.78
CA PRO A 119 16.80 -1.78 11.07
C PRO A 119 15.82 -0.89 11.83
N ARG A 120 15.28 0.11 11.13
CA ARG A 120 14.24 1.00 11.65
C ARG A 120 13.12 1.14 10.66
N VAL A 121 11.92 1.43 11.18
CA VAL A 121 10.80 1.85 10.35
C VAL A 121 10.78 3.37 10.30
N TYR A 122 10.62 3.90 9.10
CA TYR A 122 10.48 5.31 8.83
C TYR A 122 9.09 5.59 8.25
N LEU A 123 8.56 6.76 8.59
CA LEU A 123 7.43 7.41 7.94
C LEU A 123 7.98 8.53 7.05
N PHE A 124 7.72 8.46 5.75
CA PHE A 124 8.13 9.44 4.75
C PHE A 124 6.92 10.22 4.27
N ASN A 125 6.98 11.55 4.35
CA ASN A 125 5.98 12.41 3.74
C ASN A 125 6.41 12.78 2.30
N ILE A 126 5.61 12.41 1.31
CA ILE A 126 5.94 12.51 -0.13
C ILE A 126 6.00 13.97 -0.61
N ASP A 127 5.19 14.84 -0.03
CA ASP A 127 5.07 16.23 -0.46
C ASP A 127 6.24 17.08 0.04
N THR A 128 6.64 16.86 1.30
CA THR A 128 7.70 17.63 1.97
C THR A 128 9.07 16.97 1.93
N GLY A 129 9.14 15.67 1.68
CA GLY A 129 10.35 14.87 1.80
C GLY A 129 10.79 14.61 3.25
N ARG A 130 9.99 14.99 4.25
CA ARG A 130 10.31 14.79 5.67
C ARG A 130 10.28 13.31 6.02
N GLN A 131 11.32 12.86 6.74
CA GLN A 131 11.44 11.51 7.28
C GLN A 131 11.34 11.55 8.80
N GLU A 132 10.53 10.66 9.36
CA GLU A 132 10.39 10.48 10.80
C GLU A 132 10.62 9.02 11.16
N VAL A 133 11.39 8.78 12.22
CA VAL A 133 11.58 7.42 12.75
C VAL A 133 10.31 7.01 13.48
N LEU A 134 9.70 5.91 13.06
CA LEU A 134 8.50 5.40 13.70
C LEU A 134 8.82 4.68 15.02
N GLY A 135 9.94 3.96 15.04
CA GLY A 135 10.43 3.22 16.18
C GLY A 135 11.49 2.19 15.77
N ASP A 136 12.15 1.64 16.77
CA ASP A 136 13.01 0.47 16.63
C ASP A 136 12.14 -0.77 16.85
N PHE A 137 12.13 -1.68 15.87
CA PHE A 137 11.31 -2.89 15.91
C PHE A 137 12.18 -4.15 15.70
N PRO A 138 12.90 -4.60 16.74
CA PRO A 138 13.71 -5.80 16.66
C PRO A 138 12.88 -7.01 16.24
N GLY A 139 13.44 -7.86 15.36
CA GLY A 139 12.76 -9.07 14.89
C GLY A 139 11.61 -8.83 13.90
N MET A 140 11.37 -7.59 13.46
CA MET A 140 10.41 -7.30 12.40
C MET A 140 10.85 -7.88 11.05
N THR A 141 9.91 -8.46 10.32
CA THR A 141 10.15 -9.11 9.02
C THR A 141 9.69 -8.28 7.81
N TYR A 142 8.72 -7.37 8.00
CA TYR A 142 8.18 -6.50 6.94
C TYR A 142 7.81 -5.13 7.51
N ALA A 143 7.88 -4.07 6.69
CA ALA A 143 7.39 -2.76 7.11
C ALA A 143 5.88 -2.81 7.48
N PRO A 144 5.47 -1.99 8.48
CA PRO A 144 4.08 -1.88 8.91
C PRO A 144 3.16 -1.45 7.78
N ARG A 145 1.92 -1.94 7.78
CA ARG A 145 0.85 -1.44 6.91
C ARG A 145 -0.05 -0.50 7.68
N PHE A 146 -0.58 0.51 7.02
CA PHE A 146 -1.56 1.43 7.62
C PHE A 146 -2.91 0.74 7.84
N SER A 147 -3.64 1.22 8.86
CA SER A 147 -5.09 1.02 8.96
C SER A 147 -5.81 1.78 7.85
N ALA A 148 -7.06 1.40 7.56
CA ALA A 148 -7.86 2.01 6.49
C ALA A 148 -8.05 3.53 6.68
N ASP A 149 -8.13 3.99 7.93
CA ASP A 149 -8.22 5.41 8.29
C ASP A 149 -6.85 6.12 8.32
N GLY A 150 -5.75 5.38 8.24
CA GLY A 150 -4.37 5.89 8.30
C GLY A 150 -3.88 6.31 9.69
N ASN A 151 -4.66 6.12 10.76
CA ASN A 151 -4.28 6.55 12.11
C ASN A 151 -3.37 5.57 12.84
N LYS A 152 -3.32 4.33 12.36
CA LYS A 152 -2.58 3.24 12.99
C LYS A 152 -1.74 2.52 11.95
N VAL A 153 -0.82 1.71 12.45
CA VAL A 153 -0.15 0.69 11.65
C VAL A 153 -0.22 -0.67 12.30
N ILE A 154 -0.27 -1.71 11.48
CA ILE A 154 -0.21 -3.11 11.88
C ILE A 154 1.07 -3.74 11.38
N LEU A 155 1.68 -4.56 12.23
CA LEU A 155 3.00 -5.12 12.03
C LEU A 155 3.15 -6.47 12.72
N SER A 156 4.14 -7.25 12.29
CA SER A 156 4.56 -8.47 12.98
C SER A 156 5.89 -8.25 13.68
N LEU A 157 5.96 -8.61 14.96
CA LEU A 157 7.17 -8.46 15.78
C LEU A 157 7.61 -9.82 16.31
N ALA A 158 8.87 -10.17 16.03
CA ALA A 158 9.46 -11.39 16.56
C ALA A 158 10.19 -11.14 17.88
N THR A 159 9.79 -11.87 18.92
CA THR A 159 10.43 -11.88 20.24
C THR A 159 10.77 -13.32 20.61
N ASN A 160 12.03 -13.59 20.97
CA ASN A 160 12.50 -14.93 21.38
C ASN A 160 12.14 -16.06 20.39
N GLY A 161 12.13 -15.77 19.09
CA GLY A 161 11.84 -16.76 18.03
C GLY A 161 10.36 -16.96 17.70
N ASN A 162 9.43 -16.33 18.43
CA ASN A 162 8.01 -16.29 18.10
C ASN A 162 7.63 -14.94 17.49
N SER A 163 6.75 -14.92 16.49
CA SER A 163 6.26 -13.67 15.88
C SER A 163 4.77 -13.54 16.12
N ASP A 164 4.35 -12.38 16.61
CA ASP A 164 2.95 -12.04 16.83
C ASP A 164 2.56 -10.75 16.10
N ILE A 165 1.27 -10.54 15.93
CA ILE A 165 0.71 -9.34 15.31
C ILE A 165 0.48 -8.26 16.35
N TYR A 166 0.93 -7.04 16.05
CA TYR A 166 0.75 -5.85 16.86
C TYR A 166 0.12 -4.74 16.04
N GLU A 167 -0.68 -3.92 16.70
CA GLU A 167 -1.17 -2.64 16.21
C GLU A 167 -0.45 -1.51 16.96
N MET A 168 -0.10 -0.43 16.27
CA MET A 168 0.45 0.79 16.86
C MET A 168 -0.36 2.00 16.41
N ASP A 169 -0.78 2.82 17.37
CA ASP A 169 -1.35 4.14 17.13
C ASP A 169 -0.23 5.13 16.75
N LEU A 170 -0.34 5.78 15.59
CA LEU A 170 0.73 6.64 15.06
C LEU A 170 0.90 7.95 15.84
N ARG A 171 -0.15 8.43 16.52
CA ARG A 171 -0.11 9.70 17.26
C ARG A 171 0.49 9.52 18.65
N THR A 172 0.09 8.47 19.35
CA THR A 172 0.45 8.19 20.74
C THR A 172 1.61 7.21 20.88
N ARG A 173 1.93 6.48 19.81
CA ARG A 173 2.93 5.40 19.78
C ARG A 173 2.60 4.22 20.70
N ARG A 174 1.37 4.15 21.20
CA ARG A 174 0.89 3.01 21.99
C ARG A 174 0.76 1.80 21.10
N THR A 175 1.24 0.66 21.59
CA THR A 175 1.15 -0.63 20.93
C THR A 175 0.16 -1.55 21.64
N SER A 176 -0.57 -2.35 20.87
CA SER A 176 -1.43 -3.43 21.36
C SER A 176 -1.06 -4.72 20.65
N ARG A 177 -1.02 -5.83 21.39
CA ARG A 177 -0.79 -7.17 20.84
C ARG A 177 -2.14 -7.78 20.45
N LEU A 178 -2.27 -8.21 19.19
CA LEU A 178 -3.51 -8.77 18.64
C LEU A 178 -3.50 -10.31 18.61
N THR A 179 -2.32 -10.94 18.55
CA THR A 179 -2.19 -12.39 18.61
C THR A 179 -1.25 -12.81 19.74
N ASP A 180 -1.58 -13.92 20.40
CA ASP A 180 -0.74 -14.53 21.42
C ASP A 180 -0.81 -16.05 21.26
N HIS A 181 0.02 -16.56 20.36
CA HIS A 181 0.07 -17.99 20.05
C HIS A 181 1.53 -18.43 19.89
N PRO A 182 1.90 -19.67 20.26
CA PRO A 182 3.26 -20.20 20.05
C PRO A 182 3.63 -20.47 18.57
N SER A 183 2.89 -19.87 17.62
CA SER A 183 3.09 -20.03 16.19
C SER A 183 3.50 -18.71 15.56
N ILE A 184 4.09 -18.78 14.37
CA ILE A 184 4.58 -17.60 13.66
C ILE A 184 3.44 -16.91 12.94
N ASP A 185 3.00 -15.77 13.47
CA ASP A 185 2.02 -14.88 12.84
C ASP A 185 2.74 -13.70 12.16
N THR A 186 2.48 -13.49 10.86
CA THR A 186 3.20 -12.51 10.02
C THR A 186 2.32 -11.84 8.97
N SER A 187 2.85 -10.76 8.39
CA SER A 187 2.28 -10.05 7.22
C SER A 187 0.80 -9.66 7.37
N PRO A 188 0.43 -8.97 8.47
CA PRO A 188 -0.95 -8.57 8.69
C PRO A 188 -1.39 -7.48 7.70
N SER A 189 -2.68 -7.44 7.38
CA SER A 189 -3.32 -6.39 6.58
C SER A 189 -4.77 -6.19 7.00
N TYR A 190 -5.20 -4.94 7.20
CA TYR A 190 -6.60 -4.63 7.42
C TYR A 190 -7.44 -4.87 6.16
N SER A 191 -8.72 -5.19 6.37
CA SER A 191 -9.76 -5.03 5.36
C SER A 191 -10.01 -3.53 5.09
N PRO A 192 -10.59 -3.18 3.92
CA PRO A 192 -10.83 -1.78 3.55
C PRO A 192 -11.78 -1.02 4.48
N ASP A 193 -12.70 -1.74 5.12
CA ASP A 193 -13.61 -1.21 6.15
C ASP A 193 -12.93 -1.04 7.53
N GLY A 194 -11.75 -1.64 7.72
CA GLY A 194 -10.99 -1.60 8.98
C GLY A 194 -11.45 -2.58 10.05
N ASP A 195 -12.52 -3.35 9.83
CA ASP A 195 -13.13 -4.21 10.86
C ASP A 195 -12.44 -5.57 11.02
N ARG A 196 -11.68 -6.00 10.01
CA ARG A 196 -11.00 -7.28 9.98
C ARG A 196 -9.52 -7.14 9.63
N VAL A 197 -8.75 -8.15 10.02
CA VAL A 197 -7.34 -8.30 9.67
C VAL A 197 -7.12 -9.67 9.06
N THR A 198 -6.45 -9.72 7.91
CA THR A 198 -5.89 -10.95 7.36
C THR A 198 -4.41 -11.06 7.74
N PHE A 199 -3.91 -12.25 7.99
CA PHE A 199 -2.51 -12.51 8.34
C PHE A 199 -2.11 -13.95 7.97
N ALA A 200 -0.81 -14.18 7.88
CA ALA A 200 -0.25 -15.51 7.65
C ALA A 200 0.14 -16.16 8.98
N SER A 201 -0.24 -17.43 9.19
CA SER A 201 0.11 -18.20 10.39
C SER A 201 0.49 -19.64 10.03
N ASP A 202 1.47 -20.20 10.73
CA ASP A 202 1.89 -21.60 10.60
C ASP A 202 1.29 -22.55 11.66
N ARG A 203 0.33 -22.07 12.47
CA ARG A 203 -0.32 -22.86 13.54
C ARG A 203 -0.98 -24.17 13.09
N GLY A 204 -1.25 -24.31 11.79
CA GLY A 204 -1.75 -25.55 11.17
C GLY A 204 -0.67 -26.51 10.68
N GLY A 205 0.61 -26.29 11.03
CA GLY A 205 1.77 -27.07 10.61
C GLY A 205 2.41 -26.62 9.28
N SER A 206 1.75 -25.74 8.52
CA SER A 206 2.33 -25.02 7.38
C SER A 206 1.74 -23.62 7.32
N GLN A 207 2.38 -22.71 6.58
CA GLN A 207 1.92 -21.32 6.44
C GLN A 207 0.58 -21.24 5.70
N GLN A 208 -0.41 -20.64 6.34
CA GLN A 208 -1.79 -20.48 5.86
C GLN A 208 -2.30 -19.07 6.14
N VAL A 209 -3.36 -18.67 5.45
CA VAL A 209 -4.06 -17.40 5.69
C VAL A 209 -5.14 -17.57 6.74
N TYR A 210 -5.15 -16.63 7.68
CA TYR A 210 -6.15 -16.48 8.72
C TYR A 210 -6.77 -15.08 8.64
N VAL A 211 -8.01 -14.96 9.11
CA VAL A 211 -8.72 -13.71 9.29
C VAL A 211 -9.15 -13.60 10.75
N MET A 212 -9.11 -12.39 11.30
CA MET A 212 -9.59 -12.06 12.64
C MET A 212 -10.31 -10.72 12.63
N ASN A 213 -11.03 -10.41 13.71
CA ASN A 213 -11.52 -9.06 13.96
C ASN A 213 -10.33 -8.12 14.21
N ALA A 214 -10.51 -6.82 13.97
CA ALA A 214 -9.46 -5.82 14.18
C ALA A 214 -8.95 -5.74 15.64
N ASP A 215 -9.76 -6.19 16.61
CA ASP A 215 -9.38 -6.29 18.03
C ASP A 215 -8.58 -7.57 18.37
N GLY A 216 -8.33 -8.44 17.40
CA GLY A 216 -7.59 -9.71 17.57
C GLY A 216 -8.47 -10.94 17.86
N SER A 217 -9.78 -10.76 18.07
CA SER A 217 -10.72 -11.85 18.33
C SER A 217 -11.12 -12.62 17.07
N ASN A 218 -11.78 -13.78 17.23
CA ASN A 218 -12.36 -14.58 16.14
C ASN A 218 -11.37 -15.03 15.03
N GLN A 219 -10.14 -15.38 15.43
CA GLN A 219 -9.10 -15.86 14.50
C GLN A 219 -9.52 -17.18 13.82
N THR A 220 -9.70 -17.14 12.50
CA THR A 220 -10.24 -18.24 11.69
C THR A 220 -9.36 -18.49 10.47
N ARG A 221 -9.03 -19.75 10.18
CA ARG A 221 -8.28 -20.16 8.98
C ARG A 221 -9.18 -20.08 7.75
N ILE A 222 -8.68 -19.53 6.64
CA ILE A 222 -9.44 -19.44 5.38
C ILE A 222 -8.79 -20.15 4.18
N SER A 223 -7.52 -20.55 4.28
CA SER A 223 -6.83 -21.31 3.21
C SER A 223 -6.60 -22.76 3.62
N PHE A 224 -6.90 -23.73 2.76
CA PHE A 224 -6.78 -25.16 3.10
C PHE A 224 -5.90 -25.99 2.16
N GLY A 225 -5.49 -25.45 1.00
CA GLY A 225 -4.91 -26.24 -0.08
C GLY A 225 -5.97 -26.77 -1.05
N THR A 226 -5.53 -27.47 -2.09
CA THR A 226 -6.40 -28.31 -2.93
C THR A 226 -6.26 -29.77 -2.49
N GLU A 227 -7.26 -30.60 -2.77
CA GLU A 227 -7.25 -32.02 -2.38
C GLU A 227 -5.92 -32.71 -2.75
N GLY A 228 -5.27 -33.32 -1.75
CA GLY A 228 -3.99 -34.00 -1.91
C GLY A 228 -2.73 -33.11 -1.89
N ARG A 229 -2.83 -31.78 -1.77
CA ARG A 229 -1.67 -30.88 -1.71
C ARG A 229 -1.78 -29.84 -0.58
N ARG A 230 -0.79 -29.82 0.32
CA ARG A 230 -0.63 -28.75 1.30
C ARG A 230 -0.05 -27.50 0.62
N GLY A 231 -0.89 -26.52 0.29
CA GLY A 231 -0.44 -25.21 -0.17
C GLY A 231 0.28 -24.45 0.93
N ARG A 232 1.21 -23.55 0.55
CA ARG A 232 1.79 -22.53 1.43
C ARG A 232 1.27 -21.18 0.97
N TYR A 233 0.66 -20.44 1.88
CA TYR A 233 0.05 -19.15 1.60
C TYR A 233 0.62 -18.11 2.55
N GLY A 234 1.07 -16.98 2.01
CA GLY A 234 1.74 -15.94 2.78
C GLY A 234 1.50 -14.56 2.20
N THR A 235 1.82 -13.53 2.98
CA THR A 235 1.66 -12.11 2.61
C THR A 235 0.26 -11.69 2.13
N PRO A 236 -0.83 -12.13 2.78
CA PRO A 236 -2.18 -11.88 2.30
C PRO A 236 -2.52 -10.38 2.28
N VAL A 237 -3.32 -9.96 1.31
CA VAL A 237 -3.85 -8.59 1.20
C VAL A 237 -5.31 -8.58 0.79
N TRP A 238 -6.12 -7.74 1.43
CA TRP A 238 -7.50 -7.56 1.01
C TRP A 238 -7.57 -6.76 -0.31
N SER A 239 -8.54 -7.10 -1.16
CA SER A 239 -8.94 -6.24 -2.27
C SER A 239 -9.48 -4.92 -1.72
N PRO A 240 -9.34 -3.79 -2.45
CA PRO A 240 -9.94 -2.52 -2.04
C PRO A 240 -11.47 -2.56 -1.86
N ARG A 241 -12.15 -3.53 -2.49
CA ARG A 241 -13.59 -3.77 -2.34
C ARG A 241 -13.94 -4.63 -1.11
N GLY A 242 -12.96 -5.29 -0.50
CA GLY A 242 -13.14 -6.14 0.69
C GLY A 242 -13.75 -7.51 0.42
N ASP A 243 -13.91 -7.88 -0.85
CA ASP A 243 -14.55 -9.12 -1.31
C ASP A 243 -13.58 -10.27 -1.58
N LEU A 244 -12.29 -9.98 -1.74
CA LEU A 244 -11.25 -10.95 -2.09
C LEU A 244 -9.99 -10.73 -1.23
N ILE A 245 -9.19 -11.79 -1.10
CA ILE A 245 -7.85 -11.74 -0.52
C ILE A 245 -6.89 -12.37 -1.53
N ALA A 246 -5.81 -11.65 -1.86
CA ALA A 246 -4.72 -12.13 -2.71
C ALA A 246 -3.55 -12.64 -1.86
#